data_AF-A0A1I5IN08-F1
#
_entry.id   AF-A0A1I5IN08-F1
#
_cell.length_a   1.000
_cell.length_b   1.000
_cell.length_c   1.000
_cell.angle_alpha   90.00
_cell.angle_beta   90.00
_cell.angle_gamma   90.00
#
_symmetry.space_group_name_H-M   'P 1'
#
loop_
_entity.id
_entity.type
_entity.pdbx_description
1 polymer ?
#
loop_
_entity_poly.entity_id
_entity_poly.type
_entity_poly.pdbx_seq_one_letter_code
_entity_poly.pdbx_strand_id
1 'polypeptide(L)'
;TVEVVRKPPEQRGFSVLPRRWAVERTLAWLTAHRRLARDYERHPATSEAMIRWAAINTITRRIARGRPARRQQKYVVTPST
;
A
#
# COMPACT_ATOMS: atom_id res chain seq x y z
N THR A 1 -18.26 -8.51 8.81
CA THR A 1 -18.23 -9.61 7.82
C THR A 1 -17.27 -9.22 6.71
N VAL A 2 -16.47 -10.15 6.20
CA VAL A 2 -15.55 -9.88 5.08
C VAL A 2 -16.28 -10.22 3.79
N GLU A 3 -16.43 -9.24 2.90
CA GLU A 3 -17.02 -9.45 1.58
C GLU A 3 -15.92 -9.85 0.59
N VAL A 4 -15.96 -11.10 0.15
CA VAL A 4 -15.01 -11.60 -0.86
C VAL A 4 -15.53 -11.23 -2.24
N VAL A 5 -14.93 -10.21 -2.85
CA VAL A 5 -15.21 -9.83 -4.23
C VAL A 5 -14.61 -10.87 -5.18
N ARG A 6 -15.45 -11.55 -5.95
CA ARG A 6 -15.00 -12.53 -6.95
C ARG A 6 -14.50 -11.85 -8.22
N LYS A 7 -13.53 -12.47 -8.86
CA LYS A 7 -13.04 -12.08 -10.19
C LYS A 7 -14.16 -12.25 -11.24
N PRO A 8 -14.32 -11.32 -12.21
CA PRO A 8 -15.27 -11.49 -13.31
C PRO A 8 -15.03 -12.80 -14.08
N PRO A 9 -16.08 -13.55 -14.45
CA PRO A 9 -15.95 -14.87 -15.05
C PRO A 9 -15.19 -14.86 -16.38
N GLU A 10 -15.24 -13.74 -17.11
CA GLU A 10 -14.62 -13.59 -18.42
C GLU A 10 -13.15 -13.13 -18.35
N GLN A 11 -12.69 -12.66 -17.18
CA GLN A 11 -11.33 -12.15 -17.05
C GLN A 11 -10.31 -13.29 -17.16
N ARG A 12 -9.57 -13.36 -18.26
CA ARG A 12 -8.41 -14.26 -18.41
C ARG A 12 -7.15 -13.51 -18.01
N GLY A 13 -6.32 -14.12 -17.17
CA GLY A 13 -5.08 -13.49 -16.69
C GLY A 13 -5.26 -12.33 -15.69
N PHE A 14 -4.26 -11.45 -15.65
CA PHE A 14 -4.15 -10.30 -14.74
C PHE A 14 -4.93 -9.10 -15.27
N SER A 15 -5.74 -8.48 -14.41
CA SER A 15 -6.39 -7.20 -14.70
C SER A 15 -5.80 -6.13 -13.80
N VAL A 16 -5.44 -4.99 -14.41
CA VAL A 16 -4.91 -3.83 -13.70
C VAL A 16 -6.05 -3.18 -12.91
N LEU A 17 -6.02 -3.35 -11.59
CA LEU A 17 -6.99 -2.68 -10.71
C LEU A 17 -6.57 -1.22 -10.47
N PRO A 18 -7.46 -0.25 -10.72
CA PRO A 18 -7.16 1.15 -10.45
C PRO A 18 -6.83 1.32 -8.96
N ARG A 19 -5.73 2.03 -8.68
CA ARG A 19 -5.22 2.32 -7.31
C ARG A 19 -4.69 1.13 -6.51
N ARG A 20 -4.60 -0.08 -7.06
CA ARG A 20 -3.98 -1.25 -6.40
C ARG A 20 -2.60 -0.97 -5.84
N TRP A 21 -1.81 -0.19 -6.58
CA TRP A 21 -0.47 0.21 -6.15
C TRP A 21 -0.46 0.91 -4.78
N ALA A 22 -1.53 1.60 -4.39
CA ALA A 22 -1.57 2.32 -3.10
C ALA A 22 -1.60 1.37 -1.91
N VAL A 23 -2.35 0.26 -2.06
CA VAL A 23 -2.41 -0.82 -1.05
C VAL A 23 -1.07 -1.53 -0.99
N GLU A 24 -0.55 -1.96 -2.14
CA GLU A 24 0.74 -2.67 -2.23
C GLU A 24 1.89 -1.83 -1.68
N ARG A 25 1.90 -0.52 -1.97
CA ARG A 25 2.89 0.42 -1.43
C ARG A 25 2.79 0.56 0.08
N THR A 26 1.57 0.55 0.63
CA THR A 26 1.37 0.62 2.08
C THR A 26 1.89 -0.65 2.75
N LEU A 27 1.62 -1.82 2.17
CA LEU A 27 2.18 -3.09 2.64
C LEU A 27 3.71 -3.09 2.57
N ALA A 28 4.30 -2.57 1.49
CA ALA A 28 5.76 -2.45 1.36
C ALA A 28 6.38 -1.55 2.45
N TRP A 29 5.71 -0.47 2.87
CA TRP A 29 6.19 0.35 3.98
C TRP A 29 6.07 -0.34 5.34
N LEU A 30 5.03 -1.16 5.52
CA LEU A 30 4.88 -1.96 6.74
C LEU A 30 5.98 -3.03 6.83
N THR A 31 6.21 -3.80 5.76
CA THR A 31 7.22 -4.88 5.74
C THR A 31 8.65 -4.36 5.82
N ALA A 32 8.91 -3.10 5.43
CA ALA A 32 10.20 -2.44 5.68
C ALA A 32 10.55 -2.33 7.18
N HIS A 33 9.55 -2.41 8.07
CA HIS A 33 9.79 -2.59 9.50
C HIS A 33 10.01 -4.09 9.75
N ARG A 34 11.25 -4.49 10.05
CA ARG A 34 11.68 -5.90 10.17
C ARG A 34 10.76 -6.80 11.00
N ARG A 35 10.13 -6.27 12.06
CA ARG A 35 9.18 -7.00 12.91
C ARG A 35 7.88 -7.41 12.19
N LEU A 36 7.48 -6.69 11.15
CA LEU A 36 6.28 -6.98 10.34
C LEU A 36 6.61 -7.81 9.08
N ALA A 37 7.89 -8.08 8.80
CA ALA A 37 8.28 -8.90 7.65
C ALA A 37 7.90 -10.38 7.82
N ARG A 38 7.74 -10.84 9.07
CA ARG A 38 7.25 -12.16 9.43
C ARG A 38 6.24 -12.03 10.56
N ASP A 39 5.26 -12.93 10.60
CA ASP A 39 4.34 -12.99 11.72
C ASP A 39 5.04 -13.61 12.93
N TYR A 40 5.56 -12.74 13.80
CA TYR A 40 6.20 -13.13 15.05
C TYR A 40 5.24 -13.07 16.23
N GLU A 41 4.15 -12.33 16.10
CA GLU A 41 3.29 -11.98 17.23
C GLU A 41 2.15 -12.99 17.36
N ARG A 42 2.07 -13.65 18.51
CA ARG A 42 1.06 -14.67 18.78
C ARG A 42 -0.34 -14.09 19.00
N HIS A 43 -0.42 -12.82 19.37
CA HIS A 43 -1.67 -12.17 19.76
C HIS A 43 -2.02 -11.04 18.78
N PRO A 44 -3.26 -11.03 18.22
CA PRO A 44 -3.68 -10.04 17.24
C PRO A 44 -3.50 -8.59 17.71
N ALA A 45 -3.74 -8.29 18.99
CA ALA A 45 -3.58 -6.94 19.53
C ALA A 45 -2.11 -6.45 19.46
N THR A 46 -1.14 -7.35 19.62
CA THR A 46 0.29 -6.99 19.49
C THR A 46 0.64 -6.71 18.04
N SER A 47 0.19 -7.56 17.11
CA SER A 47 0.34 -7.32 15.67
C SER A 47 -0.26 -5.98 15.24
N GLU A 48 -1.46 -5.67 15.75
CA GLU A 48 -2.16 -4.43 15.49
C GLU A 48 -1.40 -3.20 16.03
N ALA A 49 -0.87 -3.28 17.26
CA ALA A 49 -0.05 -2.23 17.85
C ALA A 49 1.22 -1.99 17.02
N MET A 50 1.89 -3.06 16.55
CA MET A 50 3.07 -2.96 15.70
C MET A 50 2.76 -2.30 14.34
N ILE A 51 1.61 -2.63 13.73
CA ILE A 51 1.16 -1.99 12.49
C ILE A 51 0.92 -0.50 12.70
N ARG A 52 0.22 -0.11 13.78
CA ARG A 52 -0.01 1.30 14.14
C ARG A 52 1.31 2.05 14.32
N TRP A 53 2.25 1.46 15.06
CA TRP A 53 3.56 2.05 15.31
C TRP A 53 4.35 2.28 14.02
N ALA A 54 4.38 1.29 13.12
CA ALA A 54 5.03 1.40 11.82
C ALA A 54 4.41 2.50 10.92
N ALA A 55 3.07 2.62 10.96
CA ALA A 55 2.35 3.68 10.24
C ALA A 55 2.69 5.07 10.78
N ILE A 56 2.65 5.25 12.10
CA ILE A 56 3.02 6.51 12.77
C ILE A 56 4.44 6.92 12.37
N ASN A 57 5.42 6.02 12.54
CA ASN A 57 6.82 6.32 12.23
C ASN A 57 7.01 6.72 10.74
N THR A 58 6.29 6.06 9.84
CA THR A 58 6.31 6.40 8.41
C THR A 58 5.75 7.80 8.13
N ILE A 59 4.63 8.17 8.76
CA ILE A 59 4.03 9.49 8.61
C ILE A 59 4.93 10.57 9.23
N THR A 60 5.42 10.35 10.45
CA THR A 60 6.33 11.27 11.15
C THR A 60 7.58 11.56 10.32
N ARG A 61 8.22 10.52 9.74
CA ARG A 61 9.38 10.70 8.86
C ARG A 61 9.06 11.51 7.60
N ARG A 62 7.85 11.43 7.05
CA ARG A 62 7.47 12.22 5.87
C ARG A 62 7.28 13.69 6.21
N ILE A 63 6.61 13.95 7.32
CA ILE A 63 6.41 15.32 7.83
C ILE A 63 7.77 15.95 8.12
N ALA A 64 8.65 15.25 8.85
CA ALA A 64 9.98 15.74 9.20
C ALA A 64 10.91 15.95 8.00
N ARG A 65 10.71 15.23 6.87
CA ARG A 65 11.52 15.42 5.66
C ARG A 65 11.27 16.75 4.94
N GLY A 66 10.18 17.47 5.26
CA GLY A 66 9.92 18.84 4.80
C GLY A 66 9.78 19.05 3.29
N ARG A 67 9.87 18.00 2.47
CA ARG A 67 9.78 18.09 1.02
C ARG A 67 8.35 17.77 0.56
N PRO A 68 7.68 18.68 -0.17
CA PRO A 68 6.38 18.37 -0.73
C PRO A 68 6.51 17.20 -1.70
N ALA A 69 5.57 16.26 -1.65
CA ALA A 69 5.53 15.17 -2.60
C ALA A 69 5.29 15.76 -4.01
N ARG A 70 6.31 15.69 -4.88
CA ARG A 70 6.18 16.15 -6.27
C ARG A 70 5.20 15.22 -6.98
N ARG A 71 4.00 15.71 -7.27
CA ARG A 71 3.01 14.98 -8.08
C ARG A 71 3.61 14.79 -9.47
N GLN A 72 3.84 13.55 -9.88
CA GLN A 72 4.21 13.28 -11.27
C GLN A 72 3.00 13.63 -12.16
N GLN A 73 3.22 14.49 -13.15
CA GLN A 73 2.22 14.85 -14.13
C GLN A 73 1.87 13.59 -14.93
N LYS A 74 0.57 13.28 -15.04
CA LYS A 74 0.14 12.16 -15.87
C LYS A 74 0.52 12.50 -17.31
N TYR A 75 1.32 11.66 -17.95
CA TYR A 75 1.50 11.74 -19.39
C TYR A 75 0.14 11.47 -20.04
N VAL A 76 -0.37 12.46 -20.76
CA VAL A 76 -1.51 12.30 -21.66
C VAL A 76 -0.91 11.97 -23.01
N VAL A 77 -1.15 10.76 -23.50
CA VAL A 77 -0.77 10.39 -24.87
C VAL A 77 -1.79 11.06 -25.79
N THR A 78 -1.39 12.16 -26.43
CA THR A 78 -2.17 12.75 -27.52
C THR A 78 -1.86 11.96 -28.80
N PRO A 79 -2.83 11.31 -29.45
CA PRO A 79 -2.57 10.65 -30.72
C PRO A 79 -2.21 11.71 -31.77
N SER A 80 -1.04 11.59 -32.38
CA SER A 80 -0.68 12.36 -33.58
C SER A 80 -1.49 11.84 -34.76
N THR A 81 -2.10 12.76 -35.51
CA THR A 81 -2.87 12.53 -36.74
C THR A 81 -2.12 11.66 -37.75
#